data_AF-A0A3D0C7W4-F1
#
_entry.id   AF-A0A3D0C7W4-F1
#
_cell.length_a   1.000
_cell.length_b   1.000
_cell.length_c   1.000
_cell.angle_alpha   90.00
_cell.angle_beta   90.00
_cell.angle_gamma   90.00
#
_symmetry.space_group_name_H-M   'P 1'
#
loop_
_entity.id
_entity.type
_entity.pdbx_description
1 polymer ?
#
loop_
_entity_poly.entity_id
_entity_poly.type
_entity_poly.pdbx_seq_one_letter_code
_entity_poly.pdbx_strand_id
1 'polypeptide(L)'
;MKWIKVLSSALVIIISVNVFAGSNDIYITQTGTGLTLTIDQIGATNIVGTSGARATLSGTSMAVDLDQIGNSNSLAIAIAQGNSTGWTYKATGDSNVGTFAVGASGDVANSDFDFEATGDSNVLTFTQGDSSTATAGNQDFVISGTSNNVNVKCNSVGCINNWTVSGNSNDIDTLQSGSADHAITVALTGSGNNVDIDQTDTTSTNVANVISSTSSGTIDIDQCASGC
;
A
#
# COMPACT_ATOMS: atom_id res chain seq x y z
N MET A 1 19.97 35.35 26.91
CA MET A 1 19.10 34.63 25.96
C MET A 1 18.99 33.19 26.41
N LYS A 2 17.84 32.80 26.97
CA LYS A 2 17.59 31.41 27.39
C LYS A 2 17.14 30.62 26.15
N TRP A 3 17.88 29.57 25.86
CA TRP A 3 17.57 28.62 24.81
C TRP A 3 16.30 27.87 25.21
N ILE A 4 15.20 28.12 24.49
CA ILE A 4 14.01 27.27 24.58
C ILE A 4 14.38 25.97 23.87
N LYS A 5 14.73 24.95 24.65
CA LYS A 5 14.76 23.58 24.14
C LYS A 5 13.30 23.19 23.90
N VAL A 6 12.87 23.24 22.65
CA VAL A 6 11.63 22.58 22.23
C VAL A 6 11.84 21.12 22.57
N LEU A 7 11.11 20.64 23.56
CA LEU A 7 11.06 19.22 23.89
C LEU A 7 10.35 18.58 22.68
N SER A 8 11.13 18.01 21.75
CA SER A 8 10.60 17.08 20.76
C SER A 8 10.14 15.83 21.52
N SER A 9 8.94 15.90 22.08
CA SER A 9 8.31 14.77 22.75
C SER A 9 7.96 13.73 21.70
N ALA A 10 8.85 12.77 21.48
CA ALA A 10 8.51 11.52 20.82
C ALA A 10 7.59 10.74 21.78
N LEU A 11 6.28 10.85 21.57
CA LEU A 11 5.31 10.00 22.24
C LEU A 11 5.26 8.67 21.48
N VAL A 12 6.01 7.68 21.96
CA VAL A 12 5.92 6.30 21.47
C VAL A 12 4.74 5.64 22.16
N ILE A 13 3.62 5.51 21.45
CA ILE A 13 2.49 4.69 21.89
C ILE A 13 2.68 3.32 21.25
N ILE A 14 2.78 2.27 22.08
CA ILE A 14 2.77 0.87 21.64
C ILE A 14 1.38 0.34 21.98
N ILE A 15 0.57 0.10 20.95
CA ILE A 15 -0.73 -0.57 21.09
C ILE A 15 -0.57 -1.94 20.45
N SER A 16 -0.91 -2.99 21.19
CA SER A 16 -1.11 -4.34 20.67
C SER A 16 -2.50 -4.80 21.10
N VAL A 17 -3.30 -5.21 20.11
CA VAL A 17 -4.66 -5.72 20.30
C VAL A 17 -4.69 -7.14 19.80
N ASN A 18 -5.12 -8.05 20.66
CA ASN A 18 -5.29 -9.48 20.36
C ASN A 18 -6.76 -9.81 20.66
N VAL A 19 -7.52 -10.24 19.65
CA VAL A 19 -8.93 -10.64 19.82
C VAL A 19 -9.13 -12.00 19.17
N PHE A 20 -9.84 -12.91 19.84
CA PHE A 20 -10.12 -14.26 19.36
C PHE A 20 -11.64 -14.52 19.35
N ALA A 21 -12.13 -14.97 18.18
CA ALA A 21 -13.51 -15.37 17.86
C ALA A 21 -14.57 -14.24 17.86
N GLY A 22 -15.01 -13.84 16.67
CA GLY A 22 -16.01 -12.79 16.41
C GLY A 22 -15.68 -11.98 15.15
N SER A 23 -16.53 -11.00 14.82
CA SER A 23 -16.15 -9.91 13.92
C SER A 23 -15.36 -8.88 14.73
N ASN A 24 -14.19 -8.47 14.26
CA ASN A 24 -13.29 -7.56 14.94
C ASN A 24 -13.19 -6.24 14.18
N ASP A 25 -13.68 -5.14 14.75
CA ASP A 25 -13.66 -3.83 14.10
C ASP A 25 -12.77 -2.87 14.89
N ILE A 26 -11.77 -2.30 14.24
CA ILE A 26 -10.87 -1.29 14.80
C ILE A 26 -10.99 -0.01 13.97
N TYR A 27 -11.20 1.11 14.65
CA TYR A 27 -11.13 2.44 14.07
C TYR A 27 -10.13 3.24 14.89
N ILE A 28 -9.09 3.75 14.22
CA ILE A 28 -8.03 4.51 14.86
C ILE A 28 -7.85 5.85 14.16
N THR A 29 -7.75 6.91 14.95
CA THR A 29 -7.23 8.20 14.48
C THR A 29 -6.08 8.57 15.39
N GLN A 30 -4.87 8.60 14.83
CA GLN A 30 -3.67 8.97 15.58
C GLN A 30 -2.95 10.11 14.86
N THR A 31 -2.48 11.06 15.67
CA THR A 31 -1.62 12.16 15.23
C THR A 31 -0.46 12.26 16.21
N GLY A 32 0.75 12.50 15.69
CA GLY A 32 1.96 12.64 16.51
C GLY A 32 3.19 12.72 15.63
N THR A 33 4.37 12.86 16.22
CA THR A 33 5.62 12.86 15.43
C THR A 33 6.15 11.45 15.15
N GLY A 34 5.78 10.50 16.01
CA GLY A 34 6.20 9.11 15.98
C GLY A 34 5.03 8.17 16.22
N LEU A 35 5.00 7.01 15.57
CA LEU A 35 4.08 5.92 15.86
C LEU A 35 4.76 4.57 15.69
N THR A 36 4.54 3.65 16.64
CA THR A 36 4.77 2.22 16.44
C THR A 36 3.47 1.50 16.73
N LEU A 37 2.81 0.98 15.70
CA LEU A 37 1.51 0.34 15.83
C LEU A 37 1.60 -1.10 15.35
N THR A 38 1.11 -2.04 16.17
CA THR A 38 0.97 -3.44 15.79
C THR A 38 -0.47 -3.88 16.06
N ILE A 39 -1.14 -4.43 15.06
CA ILE A 39 -2.53 -4.91 15.20
C ILE A 39 -2.60 -6.34 14.68
N ASP A 40 -3.03 -7.26 15.55
CA ASP A 40 -3.28 -8.65 15.19
C ASP A 40 -4.78 -8.95 15.37
N GLN A 41 -5.53 -9.03 14.26
CA GLN A 41 -6.95 -9.40 14.30
C GLN A 41 -7.14 -10.85 13.84
N ILE A 42 -7.63 -11.70 14.75
CA ILE A 42 -7.92 -13.10 14.47
C ILE A 42 -9.40 -13.36 14.71
N GLY A 43 -10.14 -13.64 13.64
CA GLY A 43 -11.59 -13.75 13.70
C GLY A 43 -12.20 -13.99 12.34
N ALA A 44 -13.46 -14.43 12.27
CA ALA A 44 -14.10 -14.74 10.99
C ALA A 44 -14.24 -13.52 10.08
N THR A 45 -14.33 -12.32 10.65
CA THR A 45 -14.40 -11.05 9.94
C THR A 45 -13.50 -10.05 10.65
N ASN A 46 -12.51 -9.47 9.98
CA ASN A 46 -11.61 -8.49 10.58
C ASN A 46 -11.68 -7.20 9.76
N ILE A 47 -11.87 -6.08 10.44
CA ILE A 47 -12.04 -4.75 9.86
C ILE A 47 -11.13 -3.77 10.59
N VAL A 48 -10.34 -3.02 9.84
CA VAL A 48 -9.65 -1.81 10.30
C VAL A 48 -10.07 -0.65 9.41
N GLY A 49 -10.94 0.21 9.93
CA GLY A 49 -11.56 1.28 9.16
C GLY A 49 -12.47 0.79 8.03
N THR A 50 -13.17 1.71 7.39
CA THR A 50 -13.96 1.46 6.17
C THR A 50 -13.77 2.61 5.18
N SER A 51 -14.22 2.48 3.94
CA SER A 51 -14.16 3.58 2.96
C SER A 51 -14.92 4.84 3.42
N GLY A 52 -16.00 4.67 4.19
CA GLY A 52 -16.78 5.77 4.79
C GLY A 52 -16.26 6.28 6.14
N ALA A 53 -15.43 5.50 6.82
CA ALA A 53 -14.82 5.84 8.11
C ALA A 53 -13.41 5.23 8.19
N ARG A 54 -12.46 5.80 7.43
CA ARG A 54 -11.10 5.25 7.34
C ARG A 54 -10.37 5.38 8.67
N ALA A 55 -9.57 4.37 9.00
CA ALA A 55 -8.49 4.57 9.96
C ALA A 55 -7.58 5.70 9.43
N THR A 56 -7.09 6.58 10.29
CA THR A 56 -6.27 7.71 9.87
C THR A 56 -5.06 7.84 10.78
N LEU A 57 -3.86 7.81 10.20
CA LEU A 57 -2.60 7.95 10.92
C LEU A 57 -1.81 9.11 10.34
N SER A 58 -1.12 9.85 11.21
CA SER A 58 -0.35 11.04 10.82
C SER A 58 0.90 11.17 11.67
N GLY A 59 2.05 11.25 11.02
CA GLY A 59 3.29 11.58 11.70
C GLY A 59 4.53 11.57 10.83
N THR A 60 5.62 12.11 11.37
CA THR A 60 6.89 12.28 10.65
C THR A 60 7.80 11.06 10.69
N SER A 61 7.44 10.00 11.41
CA SER A 61 8.09 8.69 11.39
C SER A 61 7.11 7.68 11.97
N MET A 62 6.82 6.61 11.23
CA MET A 62 5.85 5.61 11.64
C MET A 62 6.36 4.23 11.24
N ALA A 63 6.20 3.26 12.13
CA ALA A 63 6.37 1.85 11.85
C ALA A 63 5.03 1.18 12.18
N VAL A 64 4.32 0.70 11.17
CA VAL A 64 3.02 0.07 11.37
C VAL A 64 3.03 -1.33 10.80
N ASP A 65 2.55 -2.26 11.61
CA ASP A 65 2.44 -3.67 11.30
C ASP A 65 1.00 -4.11 11.57
N LEU A 66 0.38 -4.76 10.60
CA LEU A 66 -1.02 -5.15 10.68
C LEU A 66 -1.21 -6.54 10.11
N ASP A 67 -1.67 -7.48 10.94
CA ASP A 67 -1.99 -8.84 10.55
C ASP A 67 -3.50 -9.10 10.74
N GLN A 68 -4.18 -9.49 9.67
CA GLN A 68 -5.57 -9.94 9.71
C GLN A 68 -5.66 -11.41 9.27
N ILE A 69 -6.17 -12.26 10.15
CA ILE A 69 -6.34 -13.70 9.91
C ILE A 69 -7.80 -14.11 10.13
N GLY A 70 -8.40 -14.62 9.06
CA GLY A 70 -9.73 -15.24 9.04
C GLY A 70 -10.46 -15.01 7.72
N ASN A 71 -11.69 -15.52 7.58
CA ASN A 71 -12.29 -15.70 6.26
C ASN A 71 -12.48 -14.39 5.47
N SER A 72 -12.78 -13.28 6.14
CA SER A 72 -12.93 -11.98 5.50
C SER A 72 -12.13 -10.91 6.25
N ASN A 73 -11.19 -10.28 5.54
CA ASN A 73 -10.30 -9.26 6.09
C ASN A 73 -10.45 -7.97 5.27
N SER A 74 -10.59 -6.84 5.96
CA SER A 74 -10.72 -5.53 5.34
C SER A 74 -9.92 -4.49 6.10
N LEU A 75 -9.12 -3.73 5.35
CA LEU A 75 -8.40 -2.56 5.83
C LEU A 75 -8.70 -1.39 4.90
N ALA A 76 -9.13 -0.27 5.48
CA ALA A 76 -9.22 1.00 4.80
C ALA A 76 -8.58 2.09 5.66
N ILE A 77 -7.43 2.59 5.20
CA ILE A 77 -6.59 3.51 5.96
C ILE A 77 -6.12 4.70 5.14
N ALA A 78 -5.98 5.84 5.81
CA ALA A 78 -5.42 7.07 5.28
C ALA A 78 -4.17 7.46 6.06
N ILE A 79 -3.06 7.68 5.34
CA ILE A 79 -1.84 8.25 5.89
C ILE A 79 -1.86 9.74 5.54
N ALA A 80 -2.21 10.54 6.54
CA ALA A 80 -2.45 11.97 6.37
C ALA A 80 -1.16 12.74 6.08
N GLN A 81 -0.05 12.34 6.70
CA GLN A 81 1.32 12.83 6.51
C GLN A 81 2.27 11.72 6.94
N GLY A 82 3.37 11.53 6.22
CA GLY A 82 4.32 10.43 6.47
C GLY A 82 5.70 10.72 5.92
N ASN A 83 6.67 11.01 6.78
CA ASN A 83 8.08 11.03 6.37
C ASN A 83 8.79 9.80 6.95
N SER A 84 9.63 9.10 6.19
CA SER A 84 10.37 7.93 6.67
C SER A 84 9.47 6.92 7.41
N THR A 85 8.44 6.43 6.72
CA THR A 85 7.42 5.56 7.31
C THR A 85 7.44 4.18 6.68
N GLY A 86 7.52 3.14 7.50
CA GLY A 86 7.37 1.74 7.09
C GLY A 86 6.00 1.20 7.47
N TRP A 87 5.37 0.48 6.55
CA TRP A 87 4.03 -0.08 6.70
C TRP A 87 4.01 -1.50 6.16
N THR A 88 3.62 -2.44 6.98
CA THR A 88 3.39 -3.82 6.58
C THR A 88 1.93 -4.18 6.86
N TYR A 89 1.25 -4.74 5.86
CA TYR A 89 -0.08 -5.31 6.03
C TYR A 89 -0.11 -6.73 5.47
N LYS A 90 -0.50 -7.69 6.31
CA LYS A 90 -0.71 -9.08 5.91
C LYS A 90 -2.15 -9.50 6.12
N ALA A 91 -2.72 -10.12 5.09
CA ALA A 91 -4.09 -10.61 5.12
C ALA A 91 -4.14 -12.08 4.68
N THR A 92 -4.65 -12.94 5.56
CA THR A 92 -4.84 -14.37 5.27
C THR A 92 -6.29 -14.77 5.48
N GLY A 93 -6.97 -15.19 4.42
CA GLY A 93 -8.40 -15.42 4.43
C GLY A 93 -8.97 -15.72 3.05
N ASP A 94 -10.23 -16.14 2.97
CA ASP A 94 -10.89 -16.39 1.67
C ASP A 94 -11.01 -15.08 0.86
N SER A 95 -11.31 -13.96 1.53
CA SER A 95 -11.41 -12.64 0.93
C SER A 95 -10.63 -11.58 1.70
N ASN A 96 -9.72 -10.90 1.02
CA ASN A 96 -8.86 -9.86 1.60
C ASN A 96 -8.98 -8.56 0.80
N VAL A 97 -9.24 -7.45 1.49
CA VAL A 97 -9.32 -6.11 0.89
C VAL A 97 -8.39 -5.16 1.63
N GLY A 98 -7.45 -4.55 0.90
CA GLY A 98 -6.58 -3.47 1.39
C GLY A 98 -6.81 -2.19 0.61
N THR A 99 -7.10 -1.09 1.30
CA THR A 99 -7.23 0.23 0.68
C THR A 99 -6.40 1.27 1.43
N PHE A 100 -5.44 1.87 0.72
CA PHE A 100 -4.47 2.81 1.24
C PHE A 100 -4.57 4.15 0.52
N ALA A 101 -4.74 5.23 1.28
CA ALA A 101 -4.66 6.60 0.77
C ALA A 101 -3.52 7.34 1.47
N VAL A 102 -2.39 7.48 0.79
CA VAL A 102 -1.14 8.00 1.35
C VAL A 102 -0.88 9.42 0.85
N GLY A 103 -0.63 10.35 1.76
CA GLY A 103 -0.53 11.77 1.45
C GLY A 103 -1.90 12.41 1.26
N ALA A 104 -2.88 12.01 2.07
CA ALA A 104 -4.24 12.52 1.96
C ALA A 104 -4.37 14.01 2.32
N SER A 105 -3.48 14.55 3.16
CA SER A 105 -3.56 15.95 3.62
C SER A 105 -2.22 16.66 3.82
N GLY A 106 -1.10 15.98 3.61
CA GLY A 106 0.23 16.49 3.91
C GLY A 106 1.32 15.63 3.29
N ASP A 107 2.51 16.22 3.17
CA ASP A 107 3.61 15.64 2.40
C ASP A 107 4.00 14.23 2.86
N VAL A 108 4.37 13.40 1.89
CA VAL A 108 4.89 12.06 2.14
C VAL A 108 6.25 11.90 1.50
N ALA A 109 7.22 11.39 2.25
CA ALA A 109 8.56 11.17 1.72
C ALA A 109 9.20 9.91 2.30
N ASN A 110 9.98 9.18 1.49
CA ASN A 110 10.72 7.98 1.93
C ASN A 110 9.79 6.95 2.59
N SER A 111 8.65 6.68 1.96
CA SER A 111 7.67 5.71 2.46
C SER A 111 8.01 4.32 1.92
N ASP A 112 7.86 3.31 2.77
CA ASP A 112 8.04 1.91 2.45
C ASP A 112 6.76 1.16 2.80
N PHE A 113 6.12 0.54 1.81
CA PHE A 113 4.83 -0.09 1.93
C PHE A 113 4.88 -1.53 1.44
N ASP A 114 4.68 -2.47 2.35
CA ASP A 114 4.65 -3.91 2.10
C ASP A 114 3.23 -4.44 2.27
N PHE A 115 2.69 -5.06 1.22
CA PHE A 115 1.42 -5.77 1.28
C PHE A 115 1.57 -7.26 0.94
N GLU A 116 1.10 -8.11 1.84
CA GLU A 116 1.06 -9.56 1.63
C GLU A 116 -0.38 -10.05 1.74
N ALA A 117 -0.89 -10.75 0.72
CA ALA A 117 -2.22 -11.34 0.79
C ALA A 117 -2.24 -12.77 0.25
N THR A 118 -2.88 -13.65 1.02
CA THR A 118 -3.15 -15.04 0.62
C THR A 118 -4.64 -15.34 0.79
N GLY A 119 -5.30 -15.73 -0.29
CA GLY A 119 -6.74 -15.97 -0.29
C GLY A 119 -7.36 -16.29 -1.64
N ASP A 120 -8.63 -16.67 -1.68
CA ASP A 120 -9.32 -16.90 -2.94
C ASP A 120 -9.51 -15.61 -3.74
N SER A 121 -9.86 -14.52 -3.05
CA SER A 121 -10.04 -13.19 -3.62
C SER A 121 -9.21 -12.16 -2.87
N ASN A 122 -8.31 -11.47 -3.57
CA ASN A 122 -7.50 -10.40 -3.01
C ASN A 122 -7.71 -9.11 -3.80
N VAL A 123 -7.99 -8.02 -3.09
CA VAL A 123 -8.16 -6.68 -3.66
C VAL A 123 -7.18 -5.73 -3.00
N LEU A 124 -6.32 -5.09 -3.79
CA LEU A 124 -5.47 -3.99 -3.35
C LEU A 124 -5.87 -2.71 -4.09
N THR A 125 -6.10 -1.65 -3.34
CA THR A 125 -6.15 -0.28 -3.87
C THR A 125 -5.16 0.57 -3.11
N PHE A 126 -4.14 1.05 -3.79
CA PHE A 126 -3.13 1.92 -3.20
C PHE A 126 -3.07 3.23 -3.98
N THR A 127 -3.02 4.34 -3.27
CA THR A 127 -2.81 5.65 -3.87
C THR A 127 -1.85 6.46 -3.01
N GLN A 128 -0.79 6.99 -3.63
CA GLN A 128 0.15 7.92 -3.00
C GLN A 128 0.30 9.19 -3.83
N GLY A 129 0.28 10.35 -3.16
CA GLY A 129 0.67 11.63 -3.76
C GLY A 129 -0.39 12.31 -4.62
N ASP A 130 -1.66 11.87 -4.56
CA ASP A 130 -2.74 12.51 -5.31
C ASP A 130 -3.17 13.87 -4.74
N SER A 131 -2.95 14.11 -3.45
CA SER A 131 -3.41 15.32 -2.76
C SER A 131 -2.29 16.17 -2.14
N SER A 132 -1.07 15.66 -2.13
CA SER A 132 0.11 16.34 -1.56
C SER A 132 1.37 15.96 -2.33
N THR A 133 2.45 16.70 -2.12
CA THR A 133 3.74 16.35 -2.71
C THR A 133 4.24 15.02 -2.12
N ALA A 134 4.65 14.10 -2.99
CA ALA A 134 5.26 12.84 -2.60
C ALA A 134 6.61 12.62 -3.27
N THR A 135 7.57 12.06 -2.53
CA THR A 135 8.89 11.68 -3.04
C THR A 135 9.36 10.36 -2.46
N ALA A 136 10.07 9.54 -3.24
CA ALA A 136 10.67 8.28 -2.80
C ALA A 136 9.64 7.35 -2.13
N GLY A 137 8.62 6.95 -2.89
CA GLY A 137 7.70 5.89 -2.46
C GLY A 137 8.20 4.53 -2.94
N ASN A 138 8.35 3.58 -2.03
CA ASN A 138 8.55 2.17 -2.32
C ASN A 138 7.27 1.41 -1.97
N GLN A 139 6.70 0.71 -2.93
CA GLN A 139 5.54 -0.15 -2.72
C GLN A 139 5.86 -1.55 -3.22
N ASP A 140 5.88 -2.49 -2.29
CA ASP A 140 6.13 -3.89 -2.53
C ASP A 140 4.86 -4.69 -2.22
N PHE A 141 4.42 -5.55 -3.15
CA PHE A 141 3.28 -6.43 -2.88
C PHE A 141 3.46 -7.86 -3.37
N VAL A 142 3.06 -8.79 -2.50
CA VAL A 142 3.12 -10.22 -2.72
C VAL A 142 1.71 -10.79 -2.53
N ILE A 143 1.09 -11.21 -3.63
CA ILE A 143 -0.30 -11.66 -3.61
C ILE A 143 -0.39 -13.06 -4.21
N SER A 144 -1.01 -13.98 -3.47
CA SER A 144 -1.27 -15.34 -3.91
C SER A 144 -2.75 -15.65 -3.75
N GLY A 145 -3.42 -15.98 -4.85
CA GLY A 145 -4.84 -16.28 -4.79
C GLY A 145 -5.48 -16.76 -6.06
N THR A 146 -6.76 -17.14 -6.00
CA THR A 146 -7.48 -17.56 -7.20
C THR A 146 -7.75 -16.36 -8.12
N SER A 147 -8.22 -15.26 -7.56
CA SER A 147 -8.49 -13.99 -8.26
C SER A 147 -7.86 -12.83 -7.51
N ASN A 148 -7.09 -12.02 -8.23
CA ASN A 148 -6.41 -10.85 -7.68
C ASN A 148 -6.79 -9.61 -8.50
N ASN A 149 -7.23 -8.55 -7.83
CA ASN A 149 -7.47 -7.24 -8.42
C ASN A 149 -6.57 -6.22 -7.72
N VAL A 150 -5.70 -5.57 -8.47
CA VAL A 150 -4.68 -4.68 -7.94
C VAL A 150 -4.74 -3.36 -8.69
N ASN A 151 -4.95 -2.26 -7.97
CA ASN A 151 -4.90 -0.92 -8.51
C ASN A 151 -3.92 -0.08 -7.68
N VAL A 152 -2.76 0.25 -8.25
CA VAL A 152 -1.68 0.93 -7.54
C VAL A 152 -1.29 2.21 -8.27
N LYS A 153 -1.61 3.33 -7.65
CA LYS A 153 -1.25 4.65 -8.15
C LYS A 153 -0.19 5.30 -7.26
N CYS A 154 0.92 5.67 -7.87
CA CYS A 154 2.04 6.32 -7.21
C CYS A 154 2.41 7.61 -7.94
N ASN A 155 1.83 8.72 -7.49
CA ASN A 155 2.17 10.05 -7.96
C ASN A 155 3.31 10.62 -7.10
N SER A 156 4.50 10.06 -7.28
CA SER A 156 5.70 10.41 -6.50
C SER A 156 6.92 10.44 -7.40
N VAL A 157 7.80 11.41 -7.19
CA VAL A 157 9.15 11.38 -7.78
C VAL A 157 9.90 10.18 -7.20
N GLY A 158 10.58 9.39 -8.02
CA GLY A 158 11.33 8.22 -7.54
C GLY A 158 10.43 7.10 -7.05
N CYS A 159 9.30 6.86 -7.73
CA CYS A 159 8.42 5.76 -7.35
C CYS A 159 9.02 4.40 -7.73
N ILE A 160 9.07 3.49 -6.77
CA ILE A 160 9.49 2.10 -6.95
C ILE A 160 8.29 1.21 -6.63
N ASN A 161 7.93 0.34 -7.57
CA ASN A 161 6.83 -0.58 -7.41
C ASN A 161 7.33 -2.00 -7.73
N ASN A 162 7.46 -2.89 -6.74
CA ASN A 162 7.84 -4.27 -7.00
C ASN A 162 6.75 -5.23 -6.59
N TRP A 163 6.45 -6.19 -7.46
CA TRP A 163 5.37 -7.09 -7.14
C TRP A 163 5.55 -8.50 -7.66
N THR A 164 5.06 -9.42 -6.82
CA THR A 164 4.93 -10.83 -7.11
C THR A 164 3.48 -11.22 -6.98
N VAL A 165 2.83 -11.53 -8.10
CA VAL A 165 1.41 -11.90 -8.12
C VAL A 165 1.25 -13.28 -8.76
N SER A 166 0.55 -14.17 -8.06
CA SER A 166 0.23 -15.50 -8.55
C SER A 166 -1.27 -15.79 -8.41
N GLY A 167 -1.88 -16.24 -9.50
CA GLY A 167 -3.28 -16.64 -9.47
C GLY A 167 -3.88 -17.07 -10.79
N ASN A 168 -5.09 -17.60 -10.76
CA ASN A 168 -5.77 -17.98 -12.01
C ASN A 168 -6.16 -16.74 -12.81
N SER A 169 -6.71 -15.73 -12.14
CA SER A 169 -7.07 -14.45 -12.73
C SER A 169 -6.36 -13.31 -12.02
N ASN A 170 -5.62 -12.50 -12.76
CA ASN A 170 -4.94 -11.32 -12.23
C ASN A 170 -5.34 -10.12 -13.08
N ASP A 171 -5.93 -9.11 -12.44
CA ASP A 171 -6.31 -7.82 -13.01
C ASP A 171 -5.48 -6.75 -12.31
N ILE A 172 -4.51 -6.17 -12.99
CA ILE A 172 -3.47 -5.33 -12.37
C ILE A 172 -3.31 -4.04 -13.15
N ASP A 173 -3.66 -2.93 -12.53
CA ASP A 173 -3.44 -1.58 -13.04
C ASP A 173 -2.39 -0.88 -12.18
N THR A 174 -1.33 -0.38 -12.80
CA THR A 174 -0.34 0.45 -12.11
C THR A 174 -0.10 1.76 -12.84
N LEU A 175 0.01 2.85 -12.09
CA LEU A 175 0.32 4.18 -12.62
C LEU A 175 1.42 4.83 -11.78
N GLN A 176 2.54 5.17 -12.40
CA GLN A 176 3.61 6.00 -11.83
C GLN A 176 3.66 7.34 -12.59
N SER A 177 3.38 8.45 -11.91
CA SER A 177 3.16 9.77 -12.55
C SER A 177 3.95 10.94 -11.92
N GLY A 178 5.03 10.63 -11.19
CA GLY A 178 5.98 11.62 -10.70
C GLY A 178 6.83 12.24 -11.81
N SER A 179 7.61 13.27 -11.46
CA SER A 179 8.40 13.98 -12.48
C SER A 179 9.57 13.16 -13.04
N ALA A 180 10.03 12.11 -12.34
CA ALA A 180 11.23 11.34 -12.67
C ALA A 180 11.32 10.00 -11.90
N ASP A 181 12.22 9.15 -12.38
CA ASP A 181 12.87 8.04 -11.68
C ASP A 181 11.91 6.89 -11.30
N HIS A 182 11.02 6.51 -12.21
CA HIS A 182 10.12 5.39 -11.96
C HIS A 182 10.77 4.04 -12.28
N ALA A 183 10.54 3.08 -11.39
CA ALA A 183 10.92 1.70 -11.61
C ALA A 183 9.77 0.76 -11.23
N ILE A 184 9.56 -0.27 -12.05
CA ILE A 184 8.69 -1.39 -11.74
C ILE A 184 9.38 -2.72 -11.99
N THR A 185 9.28 -3.64 -11.03
CA THR A 185 9.77 -5.03 -11.17
C THR A 185 8.62 -6.00 -10.93
N VAL A 186 8.46 -6.94 -11.85
CA VAL A 186 7.28 -7.80 -11.92
C VAL A 186 7.68 -9.27 -11.98
N ALA A 187 7.08 -10.06 -11.09
CA ALA A 187 7.01 -11.52 -11.17
C ALA A 187 5.54 -11.95 -11.20
N LEU A 188 5.05 -12.32 -12.38
CA LEU A 188 3.65 -12.67 -12.59
C LEU A 188 3.50 -14.14 -13.00
N THR A 189 2.60 -14.86 -12.34
CA THR A 189 2.22 -16.23 -12.75
C THR A 189 0.70 -16.34 -12.77
N GLY A 190 0.14 -16.82 -13.88
CA GLY A 190 -1.30 -17.03 -13.93
C GLY A 190 -1.88 -17.38 -15.28
N SER A 191 -3.10 -17.91 -15.27
CA SER A 191 -3.71 -18.41 -16.50
C SER A 191 -4.51 -17.36 -17.28
N GLY A 192 -5.04 -16.33 -16.62
CA GLY A 192 -5.73 -15.19 -17.23
C GLY A 192 -5.27 -13.88 -16.60
N ASN A 193 -4.33 -13.21 -17.28
CA ASN A 193 -3.79 -11.93 -16.80
C ASN A 193 -4.34 -10.78 -17.65
N ASN A 194 -4.76 -9.70 -17.01
CA ASN A 194 -5.03 -8.40 -17.60
C ASN A 194 -4.17 -7.40 -16.83
N VAL A 195 -3.14 -6.86 -17.47
CA VAL A 195 -2.17 -6.03 -16.78
C VAL A 195 -1.92 -4.77 -17.60
N ASP A 196 -2.08 -3.62 -16.97
CA ASP A 196 -1.77 -2.32 -17.54
C ASP A 196 -0.73 -1.62 -16.64
N ILE A 197 0.41 -1.27 -17.22
CA ILE A 197 1.51 -0.58 -16.54
C ILE A 197 1.77 0.76 -17.22
N ASP A 198 1.42 1.85 -16.53
CA ASP A 198 1.64 3.20 -17.00
C ASP A 198 2.77 3.88 -16.21
N GLN A 199 3.81 4.31 -16.91
CA GLN A 199 4.89 5.14 -16.37
C GLN A 199 4.95 6.45 -17.17
N THR A 200 4.49 7.53 -16.55
CA THR A 200 4.44 8.86 -17.17
C THR A 200 5.41 9.81 -16.48
N ASP A 201 6.49 10.21 -17.16
CA ASP A 201 7.42 11.23 -16.66
C ASP A 201 8.08 12.04 -17.79
N THR A 202 8.57 13.24 -17.49
CA THR A 202 9.14 14.15 -18.51
C THR A 202 10.67 14.27 -18.46
N THR A 203 11.36 13.59 -17.55
CA THR A 203 12.75 13.91 -17.22
C THR A 203 13.70 12.72 -17.05
N SER A 204 13.19 11.48 -17.07
CA SER A 204 13.98 10.29 -16.71
C SER A 204 13.77 9.11 -17.67
N THR A 205 14.58 8.07 -17.47
CA THR A 205 14.36 6.76 -18.10
C THR A 205 13.55 5.88 -17.15
N ASN A 206 12.27 5.70 -17.46
CA ASN A 206 11.42 4.73 -16.79
C ASN A 206 11.94 3.30 -17.02
N VAL A 207 11.89 2.47 -15.97
CA VAL A 207 12.24 1.05 -16.06
C VAL A 207 11.02 0.20 -15.75
N ALA A 208 10.72 -0.74 -16.66
CA ALA A 208 9.80 -1.85 -16.41
C ALA A 208 10.50 -3.18 -16.68
N ASN A 209 10.70 -3.97 -15.63
CA ASN A 209 11.27 -5.31 -15.73
C ASN A 209 10.21 -6.37 -15.45
N VAL A 210 9.75 -7.05 -16.50
CA VAL A 210 8.63 -7.99 -16.42
C VAL A 210 9.05 -9.42 -16.68
N ILE A 211 8.89 -10.27 -15.65
CA ILE A 211 9.01 -11.72 -15.75
C ILE A 211 7.62 -12.31 -15.55
N SER A 212 7.08 -12.90 -16.62
CA SER A 212 5.71 -13.40 -16.61
C SER A 212 5.62 -14.82 -17.17
N SER A 213 4.91 -15.68 -16.46
CA SER A 213 4.60 -17.06 -16.86
C SER A 213 3.07 -17.19 -17.01
N THR A 214 2.58 -17.02 -18.24
CA THR A 214 1.15 -16.95 -18.54
C THR A 214 0.71 -18.00 -19.54
N SER A 215 -0.53 -18.49 -19.41
CA SER A 215 -1.16 -19.33 -20.44
C SER A 215 -2.16 -18.57 -21.31
N SER A 216 -2.68 -17.43 -20.83
CA SER A 216 -3.48 -16.47 -21.59
C SER A 216 -3.47 -15.10 -20.89
N GLY A 217 -3.82 -14.04 -21.62
CA GLY A 217 -3.92 -12.69 -21.08
C GLY A 217 -3.29 -11.61 -21.97
N THR A 218 -3.38 -10.38 -21.47
CA THR A 218 -2.78 -9.16 -22.02
C THR A 218 -1.89 -8.52 -20.96
N ILE A 219 -0.75 -7.99 -21.41
CA ILE A 219 0.12 -7.13 -20.61
C ILE A 219 0.41 -5.92 -21.51
N ASP A 220 -0.13 -4.77 -21.13
CA ASP A 220 0.15 -3.48 -21.74
C ASP A 220 1.15 -2.70 -20.87
N ILE A 221 2.07 -2.01 -21.53
CA ILE A 221 3.12 -1.23 -20.87
C ILE A 221 3.32 0.05 -21.65
N ASP A 222 2.84 1.15 -21.08
CA ASP A 222 2.97 2.48 -21.64
C ASP A 222 3.97 3.30 -20.83
N GLN A 223 5.09 3.64 -21.49
CA GLN A 223 6.11 4.54 -20.96
C GLN A 223 6.13 5.81 -21.80
N CYS A 224 5.56 6.90 -21.28
CA CYS A 224 5.38 8.13 -22.06
C CYS A 224 5.77 9.38 -21.28
N ALA A 225 5.96 10.49 -22.01
CA ALA A 225 6.11 11.81 -21.40
C ALA A 225 4.78 12.44 -20.98
N SER A 226 3.68 12.03 -21.62
CA SER A 226 2.31 12.47 -21.37
C SER A 226 1.35 11.65 -22.23
N GLY A 227 0.12 11.41 -21.75
CA GLY A 227 -0.98 10.90 -22.58
C GLY A 227 -1.02 9.37 -22.73
N CYS A 228 -0.31 8.67 -21.85
CA CYS A 228 -0.86 7.52 -21.15
C CYS A 228 -2.02 8.06 -20.28
#